data_AF-A0A7C5KQH8-F1
#
_entry.id   AF-A0A7C5KQH8-F1
#
_cell.length_a   1.000
_cell.length_b   1.000
_cell.length_c   1.000
_cell.angle_alpha   90.00
_cell.angle_beta   90.00
_cell.angle_gamma   90.00
#
_symmetry.space_group_name_H-M   'P 1'
#
loop_
_entity.id
_entity.type
_entity.pdbx_description
1 polymer ?
#
loop_
_entity_poly.entity_id
_entity_poly.type
_entity_poly.pdbx_seq_one_letter_code
_entity_poly.pdbx_strand_id
1 'polypeptide(L)'
;MERKPLWNPYVAGVALGLVLLLTFLLMGFGLGASGSAARLGYGALYVAAPGLAAKSDYISHYVHPGVNPLDNWLVYLTVGVFLGGIIGSMTGGRNDFGTLMGANSDYSKRKRLLMALVGGVLMGIAARFARGCTSGQALSGGALLSVGSWAFMMMVFVGGYAVAPLVRRQWK
;
A
#
# COMPACT_ATOMS: atom_id res chain seq x y z
N MET A 1 7.61 6.38 26.07
CA MET A 1 6.14 6.31 26.28
C MET A 1 5.76 4.85 26.42
N GLU A 2 4.88 4.53 27.35
CA GLU A 2 4.40 3.15 27.52
C GLU A 2 3.53 2.73 26.32
N ARG A 3 3.67 1.48 25.86
CA ARG A 3 2.92 0.96 24.71
C ARG A 3 1.46 0.77 25.11
N LYS A 4 0.55 1.51 24.47
CA LYS A 4 -0.89 1.36 24.69
C LYS A 4 -1.43 0.08 24.02
N PRO A 5 -2.47 -0.56 24.56
CA PRO A 5 -3.12 -1.69 23.91
C PRO A 5 -3.62 -1.32 22.50
N LEU A 6 -3.66 -2.31 21.60
CA LEU A 6 -4.27 -2.12 20.28
C LEU A 6 -5.77 -1.85 20.43
N TRP A 7 -6.33 -1.08 19.51
CA TRP A 7 -7.77 -0.84 19.49
C TRP A 7 -8.54 -2.14 19.29
N ASN A 8 -9.74 -2.20 19.86
CA ASN A 8 -10.67 -3.28 19.56
C ASN A 8 -10.88 -3.34 18.03
N PRO A 9 -10.71 -4.52 17.39
CA PRO A 9 -10.77 -4.65 15.94
C PRO A 9 -12.10 -4.23 15.35
N TYR A 10 -13.21 -4.39 16.07
CA TYR A 10 -14.53 -3.94 15.62
C TYR A 10 -14.63 -2.41 15.59
N VAL A 11 -14.10 -1.73 16.61
CA VAL A 11 -14.07 -0.26 16.66
C VAL A 11 -13.18 0.29 15.55
N ALA A 12 -11.99 -0.30 15.35
CA ALA A 12 -11.10 0.06 14.26
C ALA A 12 -11.75 -0.18 12.88
N GLY A 13 -12.48 -1.30 12.73
CA GLY A 13 -13.21 -1.62 11.51
C GLY A 13 -14.33 -0.63 11.19
N VAL A 14 -15.15 -0.26 12.20
CA VAL A 14 -16.20 0.76 12.04
C VAL A 14 -15.58 2.12 11.68
N ALA A 15 -14.53 2.54 12.38
CA ALA A 15 -13.84 3.80 12.07
C ALA A 15 -13.28 3.81 10.64
N LEU A 16 -12.64 2.72 10.22
CA LEU A 16 -12.13 2.58 8.85
C LEU A 16 -13.26 2.58 7.81
N GLY A 17 -14.39 1.91 8.11
CA GLY A 17 -15.58 1.91 7.27
C GLY A 17 -16.19 3.31 7.11
N LEU A 18 -16.25 4.09 8.20
CA LEU A 18 -16.69 5.48 8.16
C LEU A 18 -15.73 6.36 7.34
N VAL A 19 -14.42 6.17 7.47
CA VAL A 19 -13.43 6.86 6.63
C VAL A 19 -13.64 6.51 5.15
N LEU A 20 -13.82 5.22 4.84
CA LEU A 20 -14.08 4.79 3.46
C LEU A 20 -15.38 5.41 2.91
N LEU A 21 -16.47 5.40 3.69
CA LEU A 21 -17.73 6.04 3.31
C LEU A 21 -17.54 7.53 3.05
N LEU A 22 -16.87 8.25 3.96
CA LEU A 22 -16.58 9.68 3.80
C LEU A 22 -15.72 9.96 2.57
N THR A 23 -14.75 9.11 2.25
CA THR A 23 -13.95 9.29 1.02
C THR A 23 -14.81 9.17 -0.23
N PHE A 24 -15.76 8.24 -0.28
CA PHE A 24 -16.70 8.15 -1.39
C PHE A 24 -17.64 9.36 -1.45
N LEU A 25 -18.17 9.82 -0.31
CA LEU A 25 -19.12 10.93 -0.26
C LEU A 25 -18.50 12.28 -0.58
N LEU A 26 -17.30 12.56 -0.05
CA LEU A 26 -16.65 13.87 -0.17
C LEU A 26 -15.77 13.98 -1.41
N MET A 27 -15.07 12.90 -1.76
CA MET A 27 -14.07 12.92 -2.85
C MET A 27 -14.57 12.22 -4.11
N GLY A 28 -15.64 11.41 -4.04
CA GLY A 28 -16.12 10.59 -5.16
C GLY A 28 -15.25 9.36 -5.46
N PHE A 29 -14.21 9.10 -4.68
CA PHE A 29 -13.26 8.01 -4.88
C PHE A 29 -13.03 7.22 -3.59
N GLY A 30 -12.88 5.90 -3.71
CA GLY A 30 -12.53 5.03 -2.58
C GLY A 30 -11.02 4.93 -2.35
N LEU A 31 -10.62 4.49 -1.16
CA LEU A 31 -9.23 4.32 -0.73
C LEU A 31 -8.34 3.54 -1.72
N GLY A 32 -7.09 3.97 -1.87
CA GLY A 32 -6.08 3.29 -2.68
C GLY A 32 -4.68 3.83 -2.42
N ALA A 33 -3.65 3.01 -2.65
CA ALA A 33 -2.25 3.40 -2.40
C ALA A 33 -1.32 3.10 -3.59
N SER A 34 -1.48 1.99 -4.32
CA SER A 34 -0.58 1.66 -5.43
C SER A 34 -0.60 2.67 -6.59
N GLY A 35 -1.69 3.44 -6.70
CA GLY A 35 -1.83 4.50 -7.69
C GLY A 35 -0.91 5.70 -7.48
N SER A 36 -0.62 6.06 -6.23
CA SER A 36 0.31 7.16 -5.89
C SER A 36 1.76 6.71 -6.04
N ALA A 37 2.09 5.51 -5.56
CA ALA A 37 3.44 4.94 -5.68
C ALA A 37 3.91 4.84 -7.14
N ALA A 38 3.03 4.43 -8.05
CA ALA A 38 3.38 4.36 -9.46
C ALA A 38 3.51 5.74 -10.11
N ARG A 39 2.64 6.70 -9.77
CA ARG A 39 2.74 8.09 -10.27
C ARG A 39 4.04 8.75 -9.85
N LEU A 40 4.48 8.53 -8.61
CA LEU A 40 5.80 8.94 -8.14
C LEU A 40 6.91 8.31 -8.99
N GLY A 41 6.82 7.00 -9.26
CA GLY A 41 7.77 6.31 -10.13
C GLY A 41 7.80 6.84 -11.56
N TYR A 42 6.63 7.12 -12.16
CA TYR A 42 6.53 7.67 -13.51
C TYR A 42 7.08 9.10 -13.58
N GLY A 43 6.77 9.94 -12.58
CA GLY A 43 7.32 11.29 -12.49
C GLY A 43 8.84 11.28 -12.33
N ALA A 44 9.38 10.41 -11.47
CA ALA A 44 10.82 10.24 -11.33
C ALA A 44 11.48 9.79 -12.65
N LEU A 45 10.85 8.85 -13.37
CA LEU A 45 11.33 8.39 -14.67
C LEU A 45 11.31 9.51 -15.72
N TYR A 46 10.26 10.33 -15.75
CA TYR A 46 10.15 11.43 -16.69
C TYR A 46 11.21 12.51 -16.46
N VAL A 47 11.56 12.80 -15.20
CA VAL A 47 12.65 13.73 -14.87
C VAL A 47 14.01 13.14 -15.20
N ALA A 48 14.25 11.86 -14.89
CA ALA A 48 15.55 11.22 -15.11
C ALA A 48 15.82 10.84 -16.57
N ALA A 49 14.79 10.44 -17.32
CA ALA A 49 14.87 9.93 -18.68
C ALA A 49 13.60 10.25 -19.49
N PRO A 50 13.35 11.53 -19.83
CA PRO A 50 12.12 11.96 -20.52
C PRO A 50 11.90 11.24 -21.85
N GLY A 51 12.97 10.95 -22.59
CA GLY A 51 12.90 10.21 -23.85
C GLY A 51 12.44 8.75 -23.69
N LEU A 52 12.69 8.11 -22.54
CA LEU A 52 12.19 6.75 -22.26
C LEU A 52 10.72 6.79 -21.81
N ALA A 53 10.36 7.79 -21.00
CA ALA A 53 8.98 8.00 -20.58
C ALA A 53 8.05 8.32 -21.77
N ALA A 54 8.51 9.16 -22.72
CA ALA A 54 7.74 9.54 -23.91
C ALA A 54 7.56 8.39 -24.93
N LYS A 55 8.47 7.41 -24.94
CA LYS A 55 8.38 6.22 -25.82
C LYS A 55 7.39 5.17 -25.33
N SER A 56 6.95 5.24 -24.08
CA SER A 56 6.02 4.28 -23.52
C SER A 56 4.60 4.81 -23.58
N ASP A 57 3.75 4.21 -24.42
CA ASP A 57 2.32 4.54 -24.52
C ASP A 57 1.63 4.50 -23.16
N TYR A 58 1.98 3.52 -22.33
CA TYR A 58 1.39 3.38 -21.01
C TYR A 58 1.81 4.51 -20.03
N ILE A 59 3.06 4.98 -20.07
CA ILE A 59 3.57 6.01 -19.15
C ILE A 59 3.19 7.41 -19.60
N SER A 60 3.14 7.67 -20.91
CA SER A 60 2.78 8.98 -21.47
C SER A 60 1.35 9.42 -21.08
N HIS A 61 0.45 8.47 -20.84
CA HIS A 61 -0.88 8.75 -20.26
C HIS A 61 -0.82 9.35 -18.84
N TYR A 62 0.22 9.04 -18.07
CA TYR A 62 0.38 9.52 -16.70
C TYR A 62 1.31 10.73 -16.59
N VAL A 63 2.25 10.90 -17.52
CA VAL A 63 3.23 11.98 -17.49
C VAL A 63 3.43 12.55 -18.89
N HIS A 64 3.06 13.81 -19.07
CA HIS A 64 3.23 14.57 -20.29
C HIS A 64 3.33 16.07 -19.97
N PRO A 65 3.83 16.90 -20.91
CA PRO A 65 3.97 18.35 -20.68
C PRO A 65 2.66 18.98 -20.20
N GLY A 66 2.73 19.73 -19.10
CA GLY A 66 1.57 20.41 -18.51
C GLY A 66 0.77 19.59 -17.49
N VAL A 67 1.04 18.28 -17.34
CA VAL A 67 0.39 17.45 -16.31
C VAL A 67 1.35 17.10 -15.20
N ASN A 68 0.95 17.44 -13.97
CA ASN A 68 1.66 17.04 -12.77
C ASN A 68 1.17 15.65 -12.34
N PRO A 69 1.99 14.59 -12.45
CA PRO A 69 1.58 13.25 -12.04
C PRO A 69 1.29 13.12 -10.55
N LEU A 70 1.77 14.07 -9.74
CA LEU A 70 1.54 14.11 -8.30
C LEU A 70 0.24 14.82 -7.91
N ASP A 71 -0.35 15.59 -8.82
CA ASP A 71 -1.66 16.23 -8.62
C ASP A 71 -2.77 15.18 -8.83
N ASN A 72 -2.89 14.30 -7.84
CA ASN A 72 -3.87 13.25 -7.84
C ASN A 72 -4.33 12.96 -6.41
N TRP A 73 -5.64 12.75 -6.24
CA TRP A 73 -6.24 12.48 -4.93
C TRP A 73 -5.53 11.35 -4.16
N LEU A 74 -5.07 10.29 -4.85
CA LEU A 74 -4.36 9.16 -4.23
C LEU A 74 -3.04 9.58 -3.59
N VAL A 75 -2.38 10.61 -4.13
CA VAL A 75 -1.12 11.15 -3.59
C VAL A 75 -1.41 11.89 -2.30
N TYR A 76 -2.42 12.76 -2.28
CA TYR A 76 -2.86 13.44 -1.05
C TYR A 76 -3.32 12.44 0.02
N LEU A 77 -4.09 11.42 -0.37
CA LEU A 77 -4.45 10.32 0.53
C LEU A 77 -3.22 9.65 1.13
N THR A 78 -2.21 9.36 0.31
CA THR A 78 -0.99 8.67 0.76
C THR A 78 -0.20 9.52 1.74
N VAL A 79 -0.11 10.84 1.51
CA VAL A 79 0.47 11.78 2.47
C VAL A 79 -0.33 11.78 3.79
N GLY A 80 -1.66 11.83 3.71
CA GLY A 80 -2.53 11.75 4.89
C GLY A 80 -2.35 10.44 5.67
N VAL A 81 -2.27 9.30 4.99
CA VAL A 81 -2.01 7.98 5.60
C VAL A 81 -0.62 7.95 6.25
N PHE A 82 0.40 8.53 5.61
CA PHE A 82 1.74 8.61 6.16
C PHE A 82 1.79 9.45 7.45
N LEU A 83 1.23 10.67 7.43
CA LEU A 83 1.14 11.54 8.59
C LEU A 83 0.28 10.91 9.71
N GLY A 84 -0.86 10.34 9.36
CA GLY A 84 -1.73 9.62 10.28
C GLY A 84 -1.03 8.42 10.93
N GLY A 85 -0.20 7.70 10.17
CA GLY A 85 0.63 6.60 10.68
C GLY A 85 1.69 7.07 11.68
N ILE A 86 2.33 8.22 11.44
CA ILE A 86 3.26 8.82 12.39
C ILE A 86 2.53 9.20 13.69
N ILE A 87 1.40 9.92 13.59
CA ILE A 87 0.61 10.33 14.75
C ILE A 87 0.11 9.10 15.52
N GLY A 88 -0.38 8.07 14.81
CA GLY A 88 -0.82 6.80 15.41
C GLY A 88 0.31 6.07 16.13
N SER A 89 1.51 6.03 15.53
CA SER A 89 2.70 5.44 16.14
C SER A 89 3.11 6.17 17.43
N MET A 90 3.15 7.51 17.40
CA MET A 90 3.50 8.34 18.56
C MET A 90 2.49 8.21 19.68
N THR A 91 1.19 8.38 19.37
CA THR A 91 0.10 8.31 20.37
C THR A 91 -0.08 6.90 20.97
N GLY A 92 0.29 5.87 20.21
CA GLY A 92 0.31 4.47 20.65
C GLY A 92 1.58 4.05 21.39
N GLY A 93 2.60 4.91 21.51
CA GLY A 93 3.87 4.58 22.16
C GLY A 93 4.71 3.56 21.37
N ARG A 94 4.61 3.53 20.04
CA ARG A 94 5.26 2.55 19.15
C ARG A 94 6.31 3.16 18.20
N ASN A 95 6.90 4.29 18.58
CA ASN A 95 7.86 5.02 17.74
C ASN A 95 9.28 4.42 17.79
N ASP A 96 9.39 3.11 17.54
CA ASP A 96 10.66 2.41 17.54
C ASP A 96 11.26 2.42 16.13
N PHE A 97 12.41 3.07 15.97
CA PHE A 97 13.17 3.01 14.73
C PHE A 97 13.95 1.69 14.67
N GLY A 98 13.63 0.86 13.68
CA GLY A 98 14.31 -0.42 13.51
C GLY A 98 13.71 -1.26 12.40
N THR A 99 14.29 -2.44 12.21
CA THR A 99 13.76 -3.44 11.29
C THR A 99 12.79 -4.35 12.05
N LEU A 100 11.54 -4.44 11.59
CA LEU A 100 10.56 -5.38 12.14
C LEU A 100 10.98 -6.82 11.84
N MET A 101 11.35 -7.54 12.88
CA MET A 101 11.81 -8.93 12.88
C MET A 101 11.15 -9.71 14.02
N GLY A 102 11.09 -11.03 13.89
CA GLY A 102 10.64 -11.88 14.99
C GLY A 102 11.59 -11.80 16.18
N ALA A 103 11.07 -11.94 17.40
CA ALA A 103 11.85 -11.83 18.63
C ALA A 103 13.03 -12.83 18.71
N ASN A 104 12.90 -13.98 18.04
CA ASN A 104 13.90 -15.06 18.04
C ASN A 104 14.52 -15.30 16.64
N SER A 105 14.40 -14.33 15.74
CA SER A 105 14.80 -14.51 14.35
C SER A 105 16.32 -14.63 14.19
N ASP A 106 16.79 -15.80 13.72
CA ASP A 106 18.19 -16.03 13.30
C ASP A 106 18.53 -15.34 11.97
N TYR A 107 17.59 -14.58 11.38
CA TYR A 107 17.74 -13.96 10.08
C TYR A 107 18.53 -12.65 10.16
N SER A 108 19.56 -12.51 9.33
CA SER A 108 20.30 -11.24 9.22
C SER A 108 19.39 -10.09 8.77
N LYS A 109 19.56 -8.92 9.39
CA LYS A 109 18.89 -7.65 9.00
C LYS A 109 18.97 -7.37 7.50
N ARG A 110 20.13 -7.64 6.89
CA ARG A 110 20.34 -7.43 5.44
C ARG A 110 19.45 -8.34 4.60
N LYS A 111 19.36 -9.63 4.96
CA LYS A 111 18.49 -10.60 4.26
C LYS A 111 17.02 -10.24 4.43
N ARG A 112 16.61 -9.79 5.62
CA ARG A 112 15.24 -9.33 5.89
C ARG A 112 14.85 -8.11 5.03
N LEU A 113 15.76 -7.15 4.91
CA LEU A 113 15.54 -5.96 4.08
C LEU A 113 15.50 -6.32 2.59
N LEU A 114 16.39 -7.21 2.13
CA LEU A 114 16.37 -7.71 0.76
C LEU A 114 15.04 -8.41 0.44
N MET A 115 14.56 -9.28 1.34
CA MET A 115 13.25 -9.94 1.18
C MET A 115 12.09 -8.93 1.19
N ALA A 116 12.16 -7.88 2.01
CA ALA A 116 11.17 -6.81 2.02
C ALA A 116 11.14 -6.06 0.68
N LEU A 117 12.32 -5.77 0.12
CA LEU A 117 12.46 -5.11 -1.17
C LEU A 117 11.91 -5.98 -2.30
N VAL A 118 12.31 -7.26 -2.36
CA VAL A 118 11.81 -8.21 -3.35
C VAL A 118 10.29 -8.36 -3.25
N GLY A 119 9.75 -8.52 -2.04
CA GLY A 119 8.31 -8.56 -1.81
C GLY A 119 7.60 -7.28 -2.25
N GLY A 120 8.19 -6.11 -1.99
CA GLY A 120 7.67 -4.82 -2.42
C GLY A 120 7.63 -4.67 -3.95
N VAL A 121 8.69 -5.10 -4.65
CA VAL A 121 8.74 -5.09 -6.12
C VAL A 121 7.68 -6.03 -6.70
N LEU A 122 7.59 -7.26 -6.19
CA LEU A 122 6.57 -8.23 -6.62
C LEU A 122 5.15 -7.69 -6.38
N MET A 123 4.92 -7.07 -5.22
CA MET A 123 3.63 -6.44 -4.89
C MET A 123 3.31 -5.27 -5.82
N GLY A 124 4.30 -4.46 -6.18
CA GLY A 124 4.13 -3.36 -7.14
C GLY A 124 3.70 -3.85 -8.52
N ILE A 125 4.34 -4.91 -9.01
CA ILE A 125 3.99 -5.57 -10.28
C ILE A 125 2.59 -6.19 -10.19
N ALA A 126 2.33 -6.97 -9.15
CA ALA A 126 1.05 -7.64 -8.93
C ALA A 126 -0.12 -6.64 -8.83
N ALA A 127 0.08 -5.49 -8.18
CA ALA A 127 -0.94 -4.44 -8.07
C ALA A 127 -1.35 -3.86 -9.43
N ARG A 128 -0.48 -3.92 -10.45
CA ARG A 128 -0.81 -3.48 -11.82
C ARG A 128 -1.63 -4.54 -12.54
N PHE A 129 -1.25 -5.81 -12.42
CA PHE A 129 -2.04 -6.93 -12.95
C PHE A 129 -3.44 -7.00 -12.33
N ALA A 130 -3.53 -6.79 -11.02
CA ALA A 130 -4.79 -6.75 -10.28
C ALA A 130 -5.58 -5.44 -10.44
N ARG A 131 -5.06 -4.46 -11.20
CA ARG A 131 -5.65 -3.12 -11.35
C ARG A 131 -5.97 -2.44 -10.02
N GLY A 132 -5.19 -2.71 -8.97
CA GLY A 132 -5.40 -2.19 -7.63
C GLY A 132 -4.54 -2.91 -6.59
N CYS A 133 -4.32 -2.24 -5.47
CA CYS A 133 -3.73 -2.85 -4.26
C CYS A 133 -4.82 -3.40 -3.35
N THR A 134 -4.43 -4.01 -2.22
CA THR A 134 -5.36 -4.52 -1.20
C THR A 134 -6.35 -3.47 -0.72
N SER A 135 -5.93 -2.22 -0.49
CA SER A 135 -6.87 -1.14 -0.11
C SER A 135 -7.87 -0.80 -1.24
N GLY A 136 -7.42 -0.78 -2.50
CA GLY A 136 -8.31 -0.49 -3.64
C GLY A 136 -9.27 -1.63 -3.96
N GLN A 137 -8.78 -2.87 -4.00
CA GLN A 137 -9.59 -4.03 -4.31
C GLN A 137 -10.40 -4.47 -3.09
N ALA A 138 -9.75 -4.81 -1.97
CA ALA A 138 -10.46 -5.40 -0.83
C ALA A 138 -11.32 -4.39 -0.06
N LEU A 139 -10.85 -3.17 0.21
CA LEU A 139 -11.67 -2.18 0.95
C LEU A 139 -12.67 -1.50 0.01
N SER A 140 -12.19 -0.75 -0.98
CA SER A 140 -13.05 0.05 -1.85
C SER A 140 -13.92 -0.81 -2.77
N GLY A 141 -13.31 -1.79 -3.46
CA GLY A 141 -14.04 -2.72 -4.32
C GLY A 141 -14.94 -3.69 -3.55
N GLY A 142 -14.49 -4.17 -2.38
CA GLY A 142 -15.28 -5.02 -1.50
C GLY A 142 -16.52 -4.32 -0.94
N ALA A 143 -16.40 -3.04 -0.56
CA ALA A 143 -17.53 -2.22 -0.10
C ALA A 143 -18.58 -2.00 -1.21
N LEU A 144 -18.14 -1.97 -2.48
CA LEU A 144 -19.02 -1.91 -3.66
C LEU A 144 -19.53 -3.28 -4.11
N LEU A 145 -19.21 -4.36 -3.36
CA LEU A 145 -19.59 -5.74 -3.68
C LEU A 145 -19.11 -6.20 -5.08
N SER A 146 -17.97 -5.66 -5.55
CA SER A 146 -17.38 -6.06 -6.82
C SER A 146 -16.91 -7.52 -6.77
N VAL A 147 -17.46 -8.36 -7.65
CA VAL A 147 -17.13 -9.79 -7.74
C VAL A 147 -15.62 -10.00 -7.94
N GLY A 148 -14.99 -9.20 -8.81
CA GLY A 148 -13.55 -9.28 -9.07
C GLY A 148 -12.71 -8.91 -7.84
N SER A 149 -13.18 -7.96 -7.03
CA SER A 149 -12.50 -7.53 -5.82
C SER A 149 -12.61 -8.55 -4.69
N TRP A 150 -13.75 -9.23 -4.57
CA TRP A 150 -13.92 -10.37 -3.67
C TRP A 150 -13.05 -11.55 -4.09
N ALA A 151 -13.03 -11.89 -5.39
CA ALA A 151 -12.13 -12.92 -5.91
C ALA A 151 -10.65 -12.58 -5.62
N PHE A 152 -10.24 -11.32 -5.87
CA PHE A 152 -8.91 -10.84 -5.52
C PHE A 152 -8.61 -11.02 -4.03
N MET A 153 -9.52 -10.59 -3.14
CA MET A 153 -9.33 -10.69 -1.69
C MET A 153 -9.11 -12.15 -1.25
N MET A 154 -9.94 -13.07 -1.75
CA MET A 154 -9.81 -14.50 -1.43
C MET A 154 -8.47 -15.06 -1.92
N MET A 155 -8.04 -14.69 -3.13
CA MET A 155 -6.75 -15.13 -3.69
C MET A 155 -5.55 -14.56 -2.96
N VAL A 156 -5.65 -13.35 -2.40
CA VAL A 156 -4.60 -12.79 -1.52
C VAL A 156 -4.42 -13.66 -0.28
N PHE A 157 -5.51 -14.10 0.36
CA PHE A 157 -5.42 -15.01 1.50
C PHE A 157 -4.87 -16.38 1.10
N VAL A 158 -5.41 -16.99 0.04
CA VAL A 158 -4.94 -18.29 -0.47
C VAL A 158 -3.45 -18.25 -0.79
N GLY A 159 -3.01 -17.27 -1.58
CA GLY A 159 -1.61 -17.10 -1.95
C GLY A 159 -0.73 -16.80 -0.74
N GLY A 160 -1.20 -15.94 0.17
CA GLY A 160 -0.49 -15.62 1.41
C GLY A 160 -0.25 -16.85 2.28
N TYR A 161 -1.28 -17.66 2.52
CA TYR A 161 -1.15 -18.90 3.30
C TYR A 161 -0.33 -19.97 2.58
N ALA A 162 -0.42 -20.06 1.25
CA ALA A 162 0.37 -21.00 0.46
C ALA A 162 1.88 -20.66 0.50
N VAL A 163 2.24 -19.38 0.48
CA VAL A 163 3.64 -18.92 0.50
C VAL A 163 4.20 -18.80 1.92
N ALA A 164 3.34 -18.65 2.94
CA ALA A 164 3.76 -18.50 4.33
C ALA A 164 4.80 -19.54 4.83
N PRO A 165 4.70 -20.84 4.51
CA PRO A 165 5.70 -21.83 4.92
C PRO A 165 7.11 -21.57 4.41
N LEU A 166 7.26 -20.91 3.26
CA LEU A 166 8.54 -20.56 2.64
C LEU A 166 9.20 -19.37 3.35
N VAL A 167 8.41 -18.38 3.75
CA VAL A 167 8.90 -17.12 4.32
C VAL A 167 8.86 -17.06 5.85
N ARG A 168 8.11 -17.95 6.52
CA ARG A 168 7.95 -17.96 7.99
C ARG A 168 9.27 -18.09 8.76
N ARG A 169 10.30 -18.67 8.15
CA ARG A 169 11.65 -18.76 8.75
C ARG A 169 12.29 -17.38 9.00
N GLN A 170 11.75 -16.32 8.42
CA GLN A 170 12.18 -14.94 8.72
C GLN A 170 11.63 -14.42 10.06
N TRP A 171 10.60 -15.06 10.61
CA TRP A 171 9.87 -14.60 11.80
C TRP A 171 9.99 -15.55 12.99
N LYS A 172 10.41 -16.79 12.74
CA LYS A 172 10.86 -17.72 13.77
C LYS A 172 12.26 -17.34 14.17
#